data_AF-A0A383EG62-F1
#
_entry.id   AF-A0A383EG62-F1
#
_cell.length_a   1.000
_cell.length_b   1.000
_cell.length_c   1.000
_cell.angle_alpha   90.00
_cell.angle_beta   90.00
_cell.angle_gamma   90.00
#
_symmetry.space_group_name_H-M   'P 1'
#
loop_
_entity.id
_entity.type
_entity.pdbx_description
1 polymer ?
#
loop_
_entity_poly.entity_id
_entity_poly.type
_entity_poly.pdbx_seq_one_letter_code
_entity_poly.pdbx_strand_id
1 'polypeptide(L)' 'MTIEIIIQAIISGLLMGFIYALIAAGLSLIFGLMGIVNFAHGEHLMLSMFSSFWLWTLLG' A
#
# COMPACT_ATOMS: atom_id res chain seq x y z
N MET A 1 18.96 -30.31 4.91
CA MET A 1 17.83 -30.11 3.99
C MET A 1 16.50 -29.82 4.69
N THR A 2 15.95 -30.66 5.58
CA THR A 2 14.62 -30.38 6.18
C THR A 2 14.62 -29.23 7.20
N ILE A 3 15.61 -29.19 8.10
CA ILE A 3 15.70 -28.14 9.13
C ILE A 3 15.96 -26.74 8.55
N GLU A 4 16.76 -26.66 7.48
CA GLU A 4 17.07 -25.40 6.80
C GLU A 4 15.82 -24.81 6.12
N ILE A 5 14.98 -25.65 5.51
CA ILE A 5 13.72 -25.21 4.90
C ILE A 5 12.76 -24.66 5.96
N ILE A 6 12.69 -25.30 7.13
CA ILE A 6 11.83 -24.83 8.23
C ILE A 6 12.31 -23.47 8.74
N ILE A 7 13.62 -23.31 8.94
CA ILE A 7 14.20 -22.03 9.37
C ILE A 7 13.96 -20.94 8.32
N GLN A 8 14.15 -21.24 7.04
CA GLN A 8 13.90 -20.31 5.95
C GLN A 8 12.41 -19.92 5.86
N ALA A 9 11.49 -20.87 6.06
CA ALA A 9 10.06 -20.61 6.04
C ALA A 9 9.63 -19.69 7.19
N ILE A 10 10.19 -19.89 8.39
CA ILE A 10 9.94 -19.02 9.55
C ILE A 10 10.47 -17.60 9.29
N ILE A 11 11.70 -17.47 8.80
CA ILE A 11 12.30 -16.17 8.48
C ILE A 11 11.48 -15.45 7.41
N SER A 12 11.09 -16.15 6.34
CA SER A 12 10.30 -15.58 5.25
C SER A 12 8.90 -15.16 5.73
N GLY A 13 8.27 -15.99 6.56
CA GLY A 13 6.97 -15.69 7.17
C GLY A 13 7.02 -14.47 8.10
N LEU A 14 8.06 -14.34 8.91
CA LEU A 14 8.28 -13.17 9.76
C LEU A 14 8.52 -11.92 8.93
N LEU A 15 9.34 -12.00 7.88
CA LEU A 15 9.63 -10.88 7.00
C LEU A 15 8.34 -10.36 6.34
N MET A 16 7.51 -11.26 5.80
CA MET A 16 6.22 -10.89 5.24
C MET A 16 5.26 -10.32 6.30
N GLY A 17 5.26 -10.92 7.50
CA GLY A 17 4.48 -10.45 8.64
C GLY A 17 4.85 -9.03 9.06
N PHE A 18 6.14 -8.70 9.11
CA PHE A 18 6.61 -7.34 9.42
C PHE A 18 6.25 -6.32 8.34
N ILE A 19 6.29 -6.71 7.06
CA ILE A 19 5.82 -5.85 5.97
C ILE A 19 4.33 -5.50 6.20
N TYR A 20 3.47 -6.49 6.44
CA TYR A 20 2.06 -6.23 6.67
C TYR A 20 1.79 -5.46 7.97
N ALA A 21 2.55 -5.75 9.04
CA ALA A 21 2.46 -5.00 10.29
C ALA A 21 2.83 -3.52 10.12
N LEU A 22 3.88 -3.21 9.33
CA LEU A 22 4.28 -1.85 9.01
C LEU A 22 3.22 -1.12 8.17
N ILE A 23 2.62 -1.81 7.19
CA ILE A 23 1.51 -1.24 6.39
C ILE A 23 0.33 -0.89 7.29
N ALA A 24 -0.08 -1.82 8.16
CA ALA A 24 -1.18 -1.61 9.09
C ALA A 24 -0.89 -0.49 10.11
N ALA A 25 0.34 -0.44 10.63
CA ALA A 25 0.79 0.63 11.52
C ALA A 25 0.75 1.99 10.79
N GLY A 26 1.25 2.08 9.56
CA GLY A 26 1.18 3.29 8.75
C GLY A 26 -0.26 3.77 8.55
N LEU A 27 -1.18 2.86 8.22
CA LEU A 27 -2.60 3.17 8.07
C LEU A 27 -3.23 3.65 9.39
N SER A 28 -2.88 3.00 10.50
CA SER A 28 -3.32 3.38 11.84
C SER A 28 -2.78 4.76 12.25
N LEU A 29 -1.54 5.11 11.93
CA LEU A 29 -0.99 6.44 12.19
C LEU A 29 -1.72 7.51 11.36
N ILE A 30 -2.02 7.22 10.09
CA ILE A 30 -2.73 8.14 9.19
C ILE A 30 -4.12 8.46 9.72
N PHE A 31 -4.89 7.46 10.13
CA PHE A 31 -6.28 7.66 10.57
C PHE A 31 -6.43 7.90 12.08
N GLY A 32 -5.50 7.42 12.90
CA GLY A 32 -5.59 7.44 14.35
C GLY A 32 -4.93 8.64 15.03
N LEU A 33 -3.82 9.16 14.49
CA LEU A 33 -3.09 10.28 15.10
C LEU A 33 -3.31 11.61 14.40
N MET A 34 -3.46 11.64 13.07
CA MET A 34 -3.55 12.91 12.34
C MET A 34 -4.89 13.63 12.53
N GLY A 35 -5.94 12.97 13.06
CA GLY A 35 -7.23 13.59 13.41
C GLY A 35 -8.03 14.19 12.24
N ILE A 36 -7.42 14.23 11.05
CA ILE A 36 -7.94 14.79 9.81
C ILE A 36 -7.71 13.72 8.74
N VAL A 37 -8.80 13.19 8.19
CA VAL A 37 -8.74 12.30 7.03
C VAL A 37 -8.18 13.12 5.86
N ASN A 38 -7.03 12.71 5.33
CA ASN A 38 -6.46 13.35 4.15
C ASN A 38 -7.35 13.04 2.93
N PHE A 39 -8.23 13.98 2.57
CA PHE A 39 -9.13 13.87 1.41
C PHE A 39 -8.42 14.05 0.06
N ALA A 40 -7.13 14.42 0.05
CA ALA A 40 -6.37 14.59 -1.20
C ALA A 40 -6.27 13.28 -2.01
N HIS A 41 -6.49 12.12 -1.38
CA HIS A 41 -6.51 10.84 -2.10
C HIS A 41 -7.64 10.77 -3.13
N GLY A 42 -8.82 11.34 -2.83
CA GLY A 42 -9.94 11.42 -3.77
C GLY A 42 -9.66 12.37 -4.94
N GLU A 43 -9.04 13.52 -4.66
CA GLU A 43 -8.66 14.50 -5.68
C GLU A 43 -7.58 13.97 -6.62
N HIS A 44 -6.59 13.24 -6.08
CA HIS A 44 -5.53 12.61 -6.87
C HIS A 44 -6.08 11.48 -7.77
N LEU A 45 -7.04 10.71 -7.27
CA LEU A 45 -7.75 9.70 -8.05
C LEU A 45 -8.54 10.34 -9.20
N MET A 46 -9.30 11.40 -8.92
CA MET A 46 -10.06 12.15 -9.94
C MET A 46 -9.14 12.73 -11.02
N LEU A 47 -8.03 13.36 -10.63
CA LEU A 47 -7.01 13.87 -11.57
C LEU A 47 -6.46 12.75 -12.45
N SER A 48 -6.14 11.59 -11.88
CA SER A 48 -5.60 10.45 -12.63
C SER A 48 -6.62 9.88 -13.62
N MET A 49 -7.89 9.79 -13.22
CA MET A 49 -9.00 9.34 -14.07
C MET A 49 -9.23 10.28 -15.25
N PHE A 50 -9.36 11.60 -15.00
CA PHE A 50 -9.54 12.56 -16.09
C PHE A 50 -8.31 12.64 -16.99
N SER A 51 -7.11 12.59 -16.43
CA SER A 51 -5.87 12.57 -17.22
C SER A 51 -5.84 11.37 -18.16
N SER A 52 -6.23 10.19 -17.68
CA SER A 52 -6.30 8.96 -18.50
C SER A 52 -7.37 9.07 -19.58
N PHE A 53 -8.54 9.60 -19.26
CA PHE A 53 -9.62 9.84 -20.23
C PHE A 53 -9.17 10.80 -21.33
N TRP A 54 -8.54 11.92 -20.97
CA TRP A 54 -8.07 12.91 -21.95
C TRP A 54 -6.89 12.41 -22.77
N LEU A 55 -5.96 11.67 -22.17
CA LEU A 55 -4.87 10.99 -22.89
C LEU A 55 -5.44 10.06 -23.97
N TRP A 56 -6.37 9.18 -23.60
CA TRP A 56 -7.04 8.29 -24.55
C TRP A 56 -7.80 9.06 -25.63
N THR A 57 -8.52 10.12 -25.25
CA THR A 57 -9.32 10.91 -26.19
C THR A 57 -8.45 11.68 -27.19
N LEU A 58 -7.27 12.14 -26.79
CA LEU A 58 -6.39 12.98 -27.62
C LEU A 58 -5.34 12.17 -28.40
N LEU A 59 -4.86 11.06 -27.84
CA LEU A 59 -3.75 10.28 -28.41
C LEU A 59 -4.18 8.92 -28.95
N GLY A 60 -5.31 8.36 -28.50
CA GLY A 60 -5.71 6.97 -28.78
C GLY A 60 -4.87 5.99 -27.98
#